data_AF-A0A5E4JQ12-F1
#
_entry.id   AF-A0A5E4JQ12-F1
#
_cell.length_a   1.000
_cell.length_b   1.000
_cell.length_c   1.000
_cell.angle_alpha   90.00
_cell.angle_beta   90.00
_cell.angle_gamma   90.00
#
_symmetry.space_group_name_H-M   'P 1'
#
loop_
_entity.id
_entity.type
_entity.pdbx_description
1 polymer ?
#
loop_
_entity_poly.entity_id
_entity_poly.type
_entity_poly.pdbx_seq_one_letter_code
_entity_poly.pdbx_strand_id
1 'polypeptide(L)'
;MKAKKEVLLFGLLFLLLGVFIINAADEPSMPSIPVIGGLMNSNESSSLPETFEKFQQVANNLSEEESRKAYLQQEWTKILAENPVLGPVLYYTEGFFSITDPFWELVLKQKFSWSWLFILSLGMWIMLIFIFYSTAEPFTQANFWINIVIAFCIACLVGLSGGIKEGVSLLISPLQNIWTVLLVIFISFCIIIIYKGLMKNLKKGMEEKGKKDRSEIREMKENTHEKIIDTKLKAEGL
;
A
#
# COMPACT_ATOMS: atom_id res chain seq x y z
N MET A 1 -0.12 -27.30 -19.56
CA MET A 1 0.87 -27.32 -18.45
C MET A 1 0.97 -26.00 -17.63
N LYS A 2 0.19 -24.93 -17.94
CA LYS A 2 0.23 -23.63 -17.21
C LYS A 2 -0.29 -23.73 -15.76
N ALA A 3 -1.36 -24.48 -15.52
CA ALA A 3 -1.99 -24.62 -14.20
C ALA A 3 -1.05 -25.11 -13.09
N LYS A 4 -0.03 -25.94 -13.40
CA LYS A 4 0.89 -26.46 -12.36
C LYS A 4 1.81 -25.38 -11.78
N LYS A 5 2.18 -24.35 -12.55
CA LYS A 5 3.00 -23.24 -12.03
C LYS A 5 2.15 -22.25 -11.22
N GLU A 6 0.91 -22.01 -11.64
CA GLU A 6 -0.03 -21.13 -10.93
C GLU A 6 -0.42 -21.73 -9.57
N VAL A 7 -0.71 -23.02 -9.51
CA VAL A 7 -1.00 -23.73 -8.24
C VAL A 7 0.22 -23.75 -7.31
N LEU A 8 1.43 -23.90 -7.85
CA LEU A 8 2.67 -23.87 -7.06
C LEU A 8 2.94 -22.45 -6.50
N LEU A 9 2.65 -21.41 -7.28
CA LEU A 9 2.83 -20.02 -6.87
C LEU A 9 1.77 -19.60 -5.84
N PHE A 10 0.52 -20.03 -6.01
CA PHE A 10 -0.53 -19.86 -5.01
C PHE A 10 -0.22 -20.63 -3.72
N GLY A 11 0.29 -21.86 -3.83
CA GLY A 11 0.70 -22.67 -2.68
C GLY A 11 1.88 -22.03 -1.93
N LEU A 12 2.86 -21.49 -2.65
CA LEU A 12 3.98 -20.76 -2.03
C LEU A 12 3.51 -19.48 -1.34
N LEU A 13 2.56 -18.76 -1.93
CA LEU A 13 1.95 -17.56 -1.35
C LEU A 13 1.15 -17.90 -0.08
N PHE A 14 0.40 -19.01 -0.09
CA PHE A 14 -0.33 -19.51 1.07
C PHE A 14 0.60 -19.99 2.18
N LEU A 15 1.73 -20.61 1.83
CA LEU A 15 2.75 -21.06 2.77
C LEU A 15 3.48 -19.87 3.40
N LEU A 16 3.79 -18.83 2.62
CA LEU A 16 4.30 -17.56 3.13
C LEU A 16 3.30 -16.86 4.06
N LEU A 17 2.01 -16.82 3.68
CA LEU A 17 0.94 -16.33 4.56
C LEU A 17 0.83 -17.13 5.87
N GLY A 18 0.98 -18.45 5.81
CA GLY A 18 0.97 -19.33 6.99
C GLY A 18 2.14 -19.05 7.95
N VAL A 19 3.36 -18.90 7.41
CA VAL A 19 4.54 -18.51 8.21
C VAL A 19 4.34 -17.12 8.84
N PHE A 20 3.67 -16.20 8.14
CA PHE A 20 3.33 -14.87 8.67
C PHE A 20 2.29 -14.90 9.79
N ILE A 21 1.24 -15.74 9.70
CA ILE A 21 0.23 -15.87 10.78
C ILE A 21 0.87 -16.41 12.06
N ILE A 22 1.82 -17.33 11.94
CA ILE A 22 2.54 -17.91 13.08
C ILE A 22 3.42 -16.84 13.76
N ASN A 23 4.11 -15.99 12.99
CA ASN A 23 4.93 -14.91 13.55
C ASN A 23 4.10 -13.74 14.11
N ALA A 24 2.94 -13.45 13.53
CA ALA A 24 2.06 -12.37 14.00
C ALA A 24 1.37 -12.69 15.34
N ALA A 25 1.31 -13.97 15.74
CA ALA A 25 0.77 -14.38 17.03
C ALA A 25 1.69 -14.06 18.22
N ASP A 26 2.97 -13.73 17.95
CA ASP A 26 4.00 -13.54 18.98
C ASP A 26 4.38 -12.06 19.21
N GLU A 27 3.68 -11.06 18.63
CA GLU A 27 3.99 -9.65 18.97
C GLU A 27 3.52 -9.33 20.40
N PRO A 28 4.43 -8.95 21.33
CA PRO A 28 4.04 -8.42 22.63
C PRO A 28 3.28 -7.12 22.42
N SER A 29 2.09 -7.02 23.02
CA SER A 29 1.23 -5.83 22.97
C SER A 29 2.04 -4.59 23.37
N MET A 30 2.29 -3.70 22.40
CA MET A 30 2.88 -2.41 22.72
C MET A 30 1.98 -1.68 23.72
N PRO A 31 2.56 -0.97 24.71
CA PRO A 31 1.78 -0.17 25.64
C PRO A 31 0.92 0.82 24.85
N SER A 32 -0.38 0.72 25.04
CA SER A 32 -1.36 1.61 24.44
C SER A 32 -1.07 3.04 24.88
N ILE A 33 -0.59 3.87 23.96
CA ILE A 33 -0.44 5.31 24.18
C ILE A 33 -1.86 5.85 24.48
N PRO A 34 -2.07 6.60 25.58
CA PRO A 34 -3.38 7.15 25.91
C PRO A 34 -3.82 8.08 24.77
N VAL A 35 -4.85 7.64 24.08
CA VAL A 35 -5.56 8.43 23.07
C VAL A 35 -6.22 9.58 23.84
N ILE A 36 -5.84 10.81 23.54
CA ILE A 36 -6.48 12.02 24.08
C ILE A 36 -7.86 12.14 23.43
N GLY A 37 -8.80 11.31 23.90
CA GLY A 37 -10.20 11.31 23.52
C GLY A 37 -10.92 12.43 24.26
N GLY A 38 -10.96 13.63 23.68
CA GLY A 38 -11.61 14.78 24.33
C GLY A 38 -12.06 15.92 23.41
N LEU A 39 -12.08 15.76 22.08
CA LEU A 39 -12.25 16.88 21.15
C LEU A 39 -13.55 16.90 20.32
N MET A 40 -14.51 16.01 20.56
CA MET A 40 -15.86 16.11 19.98
C MET A 40 -16.86 16.66 21.00
N ASN A 41 -16.71 17.93 21.38
CA ASN A 41 -17.83 18.70 21.93
C ASN A 41 -17.84 20.07 21.25
N SER A 42 -18.58 20.16 20.16
CA SER A 42 -18.78 21.36 19.36
C SER A 42 -19.76 22.29 20.07
N ASN A 43 -19.24 23.36 20.67
CA ASN A 43 -20.01 24.60 20.83
C ASN A 43 -19.31 25.68 20.00
N GLU A 44 -19.99 26.07 18.93
CA GLU A 44 -19.63 27.20 18.07
C GLU A 44 -19.71 28.53 18.83
N SER A 45 -18.89 29.48 18.37
CA SER A 45 -18.91 30.93 18.66
C SER A 45 -18.14 31.46 19.88
N SER A 46 -16.81 31.54 19.76
CA SER A 46 -16.01 32.74 20.11
C SER A 46 -14.52 32.46 19.92
N SER A 47 -13.77 33.48 19.49
CA SER A 47 -12.32 33.69 19.64
C SER A 47 -11.47 32.49 20.09
N LEU A 48 -10.55 32.03 19.22
CA LEU A 48 -9.40 31.13 19.51
C LEU A 48 -9.64 30.17 20.70
N PRO A 49 -10.04 28.91 20.43
CA PRO A 49 -10.71 28.11 21.42
C PRO A 49 -9.75 27.77 22.58
N GLU A 50 -10.27 27.81 23.82
CA GLU A 50 -9.61 27.38 25.07
C GLU A 50 -8.98 25.97 24.96
N THR A 51 -9.34 25.20 23.93
CA THR A 51 -8.72 23.93 23.57
C THR A 51 -7.26 24.05 23.16
N PHE A 52 -6.80 25.18 22.60
CA PHE A 52 -5.39 25.38 22.26
C PHE A 52 -4.50 25.53 23.50
N GLU A 53 -4.96 26.27 24.52
CA GLU A 53 -4.25 26.39 25.80
C GLU A 53 -4.19 25.05 26.56
N LYS A 54 -5.27 24.26 26.52
CA LYS A 54 -5.25 22.90 27.06
C LYS A 54 -4.29 21.98 26.31
N PHE A 55 -4.15 22.15 24.99
CA PHE A 55 -3.17 21.42 24.19
C PHE A 55 -1.73 21.78 24.61
N GLN A 56 -1.46 23.07 24.87
CA GLN A 56 -0.18 23.55 25.39
C GLN A 56 0.15 23.03 26.80
N GLN A 57 -0.85 22.90 27.68
CA GLN A 57 -0.63 22.37 29.03
C GLN A 57 -0.38 20.86 29.05
N VAL A 58 -1.10 20.07 28.25
CA VAL A 58 -0.85 18.62 28.12
C VAL A 58 0.53 18.36 27.52
N ALA A 59 0.92 19.19 26.56
CA ALA A 59 2.27 19.22 25.99
C ALA A 59 3.39 19.37 27.04
N ASN A 60 3.17 20.16 28.09
CA ASN A 60 4.21 20.45 29.09
C ASN A 60 4.32 19.39 30.22
N ASN A 61 3.36 18.45 30.32
CA ASN A 61 3.25 17.50 31.44
C ASN A 61 3.63 16.03 31.11
N LEU A 62 4.19 15.73 29.93
CA LEU A 62 4.63 14.38 29.57
C LEU A 62 6.09 14.11 30.01
N SER A 63 6.29 13.03 30.77
CA SER A 63 7.54 12.59 31.39
C SER A 63 8.70 12.35 30.40
N GLU A 64 9.95 12.54 30.86
CA GLU A 64 11.20 12.70 30.09
C GLU A 64 11.54 11.58 29.09
N GLU A 65 11.01 10.36 29.25
CA GLU A 65 11.32 9.22 28.36
C GLU A 65 10.33 9.09 27.18
N GLU A 66 9.06 9.42 27.38
CA GLU A 66 8.07 9.64 26.30
C GLU A 66 8.29 10.99 25.60
N SER A 67 8.91 11.94 26.32
CA SER A 67 9.16 13.31 25.87
C SER A 67 10.02 13.37 24.60
N ARG A 68 10.97 12.46 24.38
CA ARG A 68 11.90 12.60 23.24
C ARG A 68 11.24 12.36 21.86
N LYS A 69 10.24 11.46 21.78
CA LYS A 69 9.44 11.26 20.55
C LYS A 69 8.34 12.32 20.45
N ALA A 70 7.74 12.69 21.58
CA ALA A 70 6.73 13.75 21.64
C ALA A 70 7.31 15.14 21.29
N TYR A 71 8.59 15.39 21.58
CA TYR A 71 9.27 16.66 21.33
C TYR A 71 9.35 16.97 19.84
N LEU A 72 9.71 15.99 19.00
CA LEU A 72 9.74 16.20 17.55
C LEU A 72 8.33 16.41 16.99
N GLN A 73 7.31 15.70 17.49
CA GLN A 73 5.92 16.00 17.12
C GLN A 73 5.52 17.41 17.56
N GLN A 74 5.84 17.81 18.80
CA GLN A 74 5.54 19.14 19.34
C GLN A 74 6.19 20.29 18.59
N GLU A 75 7.47 20.18 18.24
CA GLU A 75 8.19 21.23 17.52
C GLU A 75 7.56 21.44 16.14
N TRP A 76 7.21 20.36 15.44
CA TRP A 76 6.52 20.47 14.17
C TRP A 76 5.10 21.02 14.34
N THR A 77 4.34 20.53 15.31
CA THR A 77 3.00 21.05 15.61
C THR A 77 3.04 22.52 15.98
N LYS A 78 4.06 22.99 16.72
CA LYS A 78 4.27 24.42 17.01
C LYS A 78 4.58 25.22 15.76
N ILE A 79 5.56 24.79 14.96
CA ILE A 79 5.92 25.48 13.70
C ILE A 79 4.72 25.54 12.74
N LEU A 80 3.90 24.50 12.70
CA LEU A 80 2.70 24.41 11.87
C LEU A 80 1.53 25.24 12.44
N ALA A 81 1.40 25.34 13.76
CA ALA A 81 0.39 26.13 14.45
C ALA A 81 0.69 27.64 14.45
N GLU A 82 1.97 28.03 14.45
CA GLU A 82 2.40 29.43 14.39
C GLU A 82 2.08 30.10 13.04
N ASN A 83 1.86 29.30 11.99
CA ASN A 83 1.54 29.81 10.67
C ASN A 83 0.01 29.97 10.51
N PRO A 84 -0.53 31.22 10.43
CA PRO A 84 -1.96 31.49 10.55
C PRO A 84 -2.80 30.89 9.42
N VAL A 85 -2.18 30.51 8.30
CA VAL A 85 -2.86 29.87 7.16
C VAL A 85 -2.81 28.34 7.24
N LEU A 86 -1.68 27.76 7.67
CA LEU A 86 -1.50 26.31 7.69
C LEU A 86 -2.14 25.66 8.93
N GLY A 87 -2.11 26.32 10.08
CA GLY A 87 -2.69 25.81 11.33
C GLY A 87 -4.16 25.39 11.18
N PRO A 88 -5.05 26.28 10.69
CA PRO A 88 -6.46 25.93 10.49
C PRO A 88 -6.66 24.78 9.49
N VAL A 89 -5.92 24.77 8.38
CA VAL A 89 -6.02 23.71 7.36
C VAL A 89 -5.66 22.35 7.95
N LEU A 90 -4.57 22.28 8.73
CA LEU A 90 -4.14 21.04 9.37
C LEU A 90 -5.14 20.58 10.43
N TYR A 91 -5.68 21.50 11.22
CA TYR A 91 -6.72 21.19 12.20
C TYR A 91 -7.98 20.60 11.55
N TYR A 92 -8.50 21.23 10.49
CA TYR A 92 -9.69 20.72 9.79
C TYR A 92 -9.42 19.40 9.07
N THR A 93 -8.24 19.26 8.45
CA THR A 93 -7.89 17.99 7.78
C THR A 93 -7.69 16.87 8.78
N GLU A 94 -7.07 17.11 9.93
CA GLU A 94 -6.95 16.13 11.01
C GLU A 94 -8.32 15.72 11.54
N GLY A 95 -9.24 16.66 11.75
CA GLY A 95 -10.64 16.35 12.08
C GLY A 95 -11.31 15.47 11.01
N PHE A 96 -11.17 15.80 9.73
CA PHE A 96 -11.75 15.02 8.64
C PHE A 96 -11.17 13.60 8.54
N PHE A 97 -9.85 13.46 8.63
CA PHE A 97 -9.18 12.17 8.53
C PHE A 97 -9.28 11.33 9.81
N SER A 98 -9.51 11.93 10.97
CA SER A 98 -9.76 11.19 12.22
C SER A 98 -10.99 10.27 12.13
N ILE A 99 -11.98 10.59 11.29
CA ILE A 99 -13.15 9.72 11.03
C ILE A 99 -12.70 8.37 10.47
N THR A 100 -11.58 8.36 9.73
CA THR A 100 -10.97 7.16 9.15
C THR A 100 -9.92 6.51 10.05
N ASP A 101 -9.74 6.97 11.29
CA ASP A 101 -8.79 6.38 12.25
C ASP A 101 -8.94 4.87 12.42
N PRO A 102 -10.14 4.28 12.54
CA PRO A 102 -10.26 2.83 12.67
C PRO A 102 -9.67 2.08 11.48
N PHE A 103 -9.73 2.66 10.28
CA PHE A 103 -9.12 2.08 9.08
C PHE A 103 -7.59 2.20 9.13
N TRP A 104 -7.06 3.36 9.49
CA TRP A 104 -5.61 3.58 9.59
C TRP A 104 -4.97 2.76 10.72
N GLU A 105 -5.64 2.66 11.86
CA GLU A 105 -5.18 1.85 13.00
C GLU A 105 -5.16 0.36 12.63
N LEU A 106 -6.10 -0.08 11.79
CA LEU A 106 -6.16 -1.46 11.31
C LEU A 106 -5.09 -1.77 10.26
N VAL A 107 -4.93 -0.90 9.24
CA VAL A 107 -4.03 -1.14 8.10
C VAL A 107 -2.59 -0.70 8.37
N LEU A 108 -2.38 0.41 9.07
CA LEU A 108 -1.06 0.99 9.33
C LEU A 108 -0.57 0.76 10.77
N LYS A 109 -1.43 0.22 11.66
CA LYS A 109 -1.13 0.06 13.10
C LYS A 109 -0.79 1.37 13.80
N GLN A 110 -1.37 2.47 13.30
CA GLN A 110 -1.20 3.81 13.85
C GLN A 110 -2.44 4.67 13.55
N LYS A 111 -2.72 5.64 14.40
CA LYS A 111 -3.79 6.62 14.18
C LYS A 111 -3.35 7.67 13.18
N PHE A 112 -4.31 8.34 12.54
CA PHE A 112 -4.00 9.49 11.71
C PHE A 112 -3.29 10.55 12.56
N SER A 113 -2.13 11.00 12.08
CA SER A 113 -1.49 12.22 12.58
C SER A 113 -0.67 12.81 11.45
N TRP A 114 -0.48 14.13 11.44
CA TRP A 114 0.43 14.79 10.50
C TRP A 114 1.92 14.58 10.85
N SER A 115 2.29 13.37 11.28
CA SER A 115 3.66 13.00 11.56
C SER A 115 4.36 12.44 10.31
N TRP A 116 5.68 12.65 10.24
CA TRP A 116 6.51 12.05 9.19
C TRP A 116 6.37 10.53 9.12
N LEU A 117 6.19 9.87 10.26
CA LEU A 117 6.02 8.42 10.34
C LEU A 117 4.71 7.98 9.69
N PHE A 118 3.62 8.72 9.94
CA PHE A 118 2.35 8.48 9.28
C PHE A 118 2.46 8.68 7.77
N ILE A 119 3.06 9.80 7.33
CA ILE A 119 3.25 10.10 5.90
C ILE A 119 4.09 9.02 5.21
N LEU A 120 5.17 8.55 5.85
CA LEU A 120 6.01 7.47 5.31
C LEU A 120 5.23 6.16 5.20
N SER A 121 4.44 5.81 6.21
CA SER A 121 3.63 4.60 6.19
C SER A 121 2.53 4.66 5.14
N LEU A 122 1.85 5.80 5.04
CA LEU A 122 0.82 6.04 4.02
C LEU A 122 1.43 5.99 2.62
N GLY A 123 2.61 6.61 2.43
CA GLY A 123 3.35 6.56 1.18
C GLY A 123 3.77 5.14 0.81
N MET A 124 4.25 4.34 1.77
CA MET A 124 4.57 2.94 1.57
C MET A 124 3.34 2.11 1.20
N TRP A 125 2.20 2.35 1.85
CA TRP A 125 0.93 1.70 1.53
C TRP A 125 0.47 2.03 0.10
N ILE A 126 0.47 3.31 -0.28
CA ILE A 126 0.14 3.74 -1.65
C ILE A 126 1.09 3.11 -2.67
N MET A 127 2.40 3.07 -2.37
CA MET A 127 3.39 2.42 -3.23
C MET A 127 3.08 0.93 -3.42
N LEU A 128 2.69 0.22 -2.35
CA LEU A 128 2.28 -1.18 -2.44
C LEU A 128 1.07 -1.36 -3.38
N ILE A 129 0.07 -0.46 -3.32
CA ILE A 129 -1.08 -0.49 -4.24
C ILE A 129 -0.60 -0.40 -5.69
N PHE A 130 0.33 0.51 -6.02
CA PHE A 130 0.87 0.62 -7.38
C PHE A 130 1.66 -0.61 -7.83
N ILE A 131 2.48 -1.18 -6.93
CA ILE A 131 3.24 -2.41 -7.20
C ILE A 131 2.28 -3.55 -7.49
N PHE A 132 1.29 -3.78 -6.61
CA PHE A 132 0.32 -4.85 -6.78
C PHE A 132 -0.61 -4.63 -7.98
N TYR A 133 -0.95 -3.38 -8.31
CA TYR A 133 -1.71 -3.06 -9.52
C TYR A 133 -0.93 -3.48 -10.78
N SER A 134 0.33 -3.06 -10.89
CA SER A 134 1.23 -3.40 -12.00
C SER A 134 1.42 -4.92 -12.13
N THR A 135 1.47 -5.62 -10.99
CA THR A 135 1.54 -7.07 -10.98
C THR A 135 0.21 -7.72 -11.33
N ALA A 136 -0.94 -7.21 -10.88
CA ALA A 136 -2.26 -7.85 -11.09
C ALA A 136 -2.78 -7.71 -12.53
N GLU A 137 -2.56 -6.56 -13.17
CA GLU A 137 -3.03 -6.24 -14.53
C GLU A 137 -2.77 -7.36 -15.56
N PRO A 138 -1.54 -7.91 -15.70
CA PRO A 138 -1.29 -8.97 -16.67
C PRO A 138 -1.94 -10.32 -16.34
N PHE A 139 -2.28 -10.60 -15.08
CA PHE A 139 -2.85 -11.90 -14.68
C PHE A 139 -4.37 -11.93 -14.82
N THR A 140 -5.04 -10.87 -14.41
CA THR A 140 -6.52 -10.84 -14.38
C THR A 140 -7.12 -10.52 -15.74
N GLN A 141 -6.40 -9.75 -16.58
CA GLN A 141 -6.92 -9.15 -17.82
C GLN A 141 -8.26 -8.42 -17.60
N ALA A 142 -8.53 -7.98 -16.37
CA ALA A 142 -9.78 -7.37 -15.97
C ALA A 142 -9.77 -5.85 -16.21
N ASN A 143 -10.93 -5.22 -16.00
CA ASN A 143 -11.07 -3.77 -16.07
C ASN A 143 -10.14 -3.07 -15.06
N PHE A 144 -9.69 -1.86 -15.42
CA PHE A 144 -8.84 -0.99 -14.60
C PHE A 144 -9.28 -0.91 -13.12
N TRP A 145 -10.57 -0.66 -12.89
CA TRP A 145 -11.15 -0.56 -11.55
C TRP A 145 -11.05 -1.86 -10.74
N ILE A 146 -11.22 -3.02 -11.39
CA ILE A 146 -11.12 -4.32 -10.71
C ILE A 146 -9.68 -4.57 -10.26
N ASN A 147 -8.69 -4.23 -11.09
CA ASN A 147 -7.28 -4.38 -10.75
C ASN A 147 -6.86 -3.47 -9.59
N ILE A 148 -7.39 -2.24 -9.54
CA ILE A 148 -7.19 -1.34 -8.39
C ILE A 148 -7.78 -1.95 -7.13
N VAL A 149 -9.01 -2.46 -7.17
CA VAL A 149 -9.66 -3.07 -6.00
C VAL A 149 -8.85 -4.28 -5.50
N ILE A 150 -8.39 -5.15 -6.40
CA ILE A 150 -7.54 -6.28 -6.04
C ILE A 150 -6.23 -5.81 -5.40
N ALA A 151 -5.55 -4.83 -6.01
CA ALA A 151 -4.30 -4.28 -5.48
C ALA A 151 -4.49 -3.63 -4.10
N PHE A 152 -5.58 -2.90 -3.93
CA PHE A 152 -5.98 -2.30 -2.65
C PHE A 152 -6.21 -3.36 -1.59
N CYS A 153 -6.98 -4.41 -1.89
CA CYS A 153 -7.22 -5.52 -0.96
C CYS A 153 -5.90 -6.19 -0.53
N ILE A 154 -4.99 -6.47 -1.48
CA ILE A 154 -3.69 -7.07 -1.18
C ILE A 154 -2.84 -6.12 -0.32
N ALA A 155 -2.79 -4.83 -0.64
CA ALA A 155 -2.06 -3.85 0.16
C ALA A 155 -2.62 -3.72 1.59
N CYS A 156 -3.95 -3.78 1.76
CA CYS A 156 -4.58 -3.83 3.08
C CYS A 156 -4.21 -5.10 3.85
N LEU A 157 -4.12 -6.26 3.20
CA LEU A 157 -3.67 -7.51 3.84
C LEU A 157 -2.22 -7.41 4.33
N VAL A 158 -1.33 -6.79 3.55
CA VAL A 158 0.07 -6.54 3.97
C VAL A 158 0.14 -5.53 5.11
N GLY A 159 -0.72 -4.52 5.12
CA GLY A 159 -0.82 -3.58 6.24
C GLY A 159 -1.31 -4.26 7.52
N LEU A 160 -2.36 -5.07 7.42
CA LEU A 160 -2.92 -5.85 8.51
C LEU A 160 -1.89 -6.75 9.20
N SER A 161 -0.97 -7.33 8.42
CA SER A 161 0.13 -8.18 8.93
C SER A 161 1.23 -7.40 9.64
N GLY A 162 1.17 -6.06 9.68
CA GLY A 162 2.21 -5.22 10.26
C GLY A 162 3.41 -4.97 9.34
N GLY A 163 3.40 -5.49 8.11
CA GLY A 163 4.54 -5.38 7.19
C GLY A 163 4.89 -3.93 6.84
N ILE A 164 3.90 -3.01 6.86
CA ILE A 164 4.13 -1.58 6.64
C ILE A 164 4.83 -0.94 7.84
N LYS A 165 4.40 -1.24 9.07
CA LYS A 165 5.01 -0.74 10.31
C LYS A 165 6.48 -1.19 10.41
N GLU A 166 6.75 -2.46 10.11
CA GLU A 166 8.11 -3.01 10.04
C GLU A 166 8.93 -2.38 8.92
N GLY A 167 8.36 -2.25 7.71
CA GLY A 167 9.03 -1.59 6.59
C GLY A 167 9.43 -0.16 6.94
N VAL A 168 8.55 0.59 7.60
CA VAL A 168 8.83 1.97 8.03
C VAL A 168 9.87 2.01 9.15
N SER A 169 9.83 1.10 10.12
CA SER A 169 10.84 1.04 11.19
C SER A 169 12.25 0.76 10.63
N LEU A 170 12.33 -0.10 9.60
CA LEU A 170 13.56 -0.35 8.85
C LEU A 170 14.05 0.85 8.04
N LEU A 171 13.17 1.78 7.64
CA LEU A 171 13.57 3.02 6.98
C LEU A 171 14.02 4.11 7.96
N ILE A 172 13.50 4.12 9.19
CA ILE A 172 13.87 5.12 10.20
C ILE A 172 15.32 4.97 10.64
N SER A 173 15.82 3.74 10.79
CA SER A 173 17.20 3.49 11.22
C SER A 173 18.24 4.09 10.25
N PRO A 174 18.15 3.87 8.92
CA PRO A 174 18.97 4.54 7.91
C PRO A 174 18.89 6.06 7.94
N LEU A 175 17.72 6.65 8.24
CA LEU A 175 17.52 8.11 8.18
C LEU A 175 18.36 8.87 9.21
N GLN A 176 18.88 8.20 10.23
CA GLN A 176 19.79 8.81 11.21
C GLN A 176 21.20 9.03 10.64
N ASN A 177 21.58 8.33 9.56
CA ASN A 177 22.91 8.44 8.95
C ASN A 177 22.82 8.72 7.45
N ILE A 178 23.29 9.90 7.04
CA ILE A 178 23.23 10.37 5.65
C ILE A 178 23.86 9.38 4.66
N TRP A 179 24.90 8.64 5.06
CA TRP A 179 25.54 7.63 4.21
C TRP A 179 24.63 6.42 3.98
N THR A 180 23.91 5.99 5.01
CA THR A 180 22.94 4.90 4.91
C THR A 180 21.75 5.33 4.04
N VAL A 181 21.29 6.59 4.15
CA VAL A 181 20.26 7.15 3.26
C VAL A 181 20.70 7.10 1.79
N LEU A 182 21.91 7.58 1.48
CA LEU A 182 22.45 7.54 0.11
C LEU A 182 22.55 6.09 -0.41
N LEU A 183 22.98 5.16 0.43
CA LEU A 183 23.04 3.74 0.09
C LEU A 183 21.65 3.14 -0.19
N VAL A 184 20.65 3.46 0.63
CA VAL A 184 19.25 3.02 0.43
C VAL A 184 18.67 3.59 -0.88
N ILE A 185 18.94 4.86 -1.19
CA ILE A 185 18.53 5.48 -2.46
C ILE A 185 19.19 4.77 -3.63
N PHE A 186 20.49 4.48 -3.53
CA PHE A 186 21.24 3.76 -4.58
C PHE A 186 20.69 2.35 -4.81
N ILE A 187 20.46 1.57 -3.74
CA ILE A 187 19.86 0.23 -3.83
C ILE A 187 18.46 0.30 -4.44
N SER A 188 17.62 1.24 -4.00
CA SER A 188 16.27 1.43 -4.53
C SER A 188 16.30 1.74 -6.03
N PHE A 189 17.23 2.58 -6.47
CA PHE A 189 17.45 2.89 -7.88
C PHE A 189 17.86 1.66 -8.69
N CYS A 190 18.79 0.85 -8.18
CA CYS A 190 19.19 -0.42 -8.80
C CYS A 190 18.01 -1.39 -8.94
N ILE A 191 17.19 -1.54 -7.88
CA ILE A 191 16.00 -2.41 -7.89
C ILE A 191 15.01 -1.95 -8.96
N ILE A 192 14.76 -0.64 -9.10
CA ILE A 192 13.85 -0.10 -10.12
C ILE A 192 14.35 -0.42 -11.53
N ILE A 193 15.65 -0.31 -11.79
CA ILE A 193 16.24 -0.65 -13.09
C ILE A 193 16.06 -2.16 -13.39
N ILE A 194 16.39 -3.02 -12.42
CA ILE A 194 16.24 -4.47 -12.56
C ILE A 194 14.78 -4.85 -12.80
N TYR A 195 13.86 -4.28 -12.01
CA TYR A 195 12.43 -4.52 -12.13
C TYR A 195 11.90 -4.12 -13.52
N LYS A 196 12.28 -2.94 -14.03
CA LYS A 196 11.91 -2.50 -15.39
C LYS A 196 12.45 -3.46 -16.46
N GLY A 197 13.69 -3.95 -16.29
CA GLY A 197 14.28 -4.95 -17.18
C GLY A 197 13.49 -6.26 -17.20
N LEU A 198 13.16 -6.79 -16.02
CA LEU A 198 12.38 -8.02 -15.87
C LEU A 198 10.97 -7.87 -16.46
N MET A 199 10.26 -6.79 -16.15
CA MET A 199 8.91 -6.54 -16.65
C MET A 199 8.87 -6.38 -18.18
N LYS A 200 9.88 -5.73 -18.77
CA LYS A 200 9.99 -5.62 -20.24
C LYS A 200 10.14 -6.99 -20.89
N ASN A 201 10.93 -7.89 -20.30
CA ASN A 201 11.14 -9.24 -20.82
C ASN A 201 9.87 -10.10 -20.67
N LEU A 202 9.18 -10.00 -19.53
CA LEU A 202 7.91 -10.69 -19.30
C LEU A 202 6.83 -10.23 -20.30
N LYS A 203 6.70 -8.92 -20.52
CA LYS A 203 5.74 -8.35 -21.47
C LYS A 203 5.98 -8.87 -22.89
N LYS A 204 7.24 -8.86 -23.36
CA LYS A 204 7.61 -9.43 -24.67
C LYS A 204 7.25 -10.90 -24.78
N GLY A 205 7.58 -11.71 -23.78
CA GLY A 205 7.26 -13.14 -23.78
C GLY A 205 5.76 -13.43 -23.81
N MET A 206 4.95 -12.59 -23.16
CA MET A 206 3.48 -12.70 -23.22
C MET A 206 2.91 -12.25 -24.57
N GLU A 207 3.45 -11.19 -25.17
CA GLU A 207 3.03 -10.72 -26.50
C GLU A 207 3.36 -11.74 -27.60
N GLU A 208 4.56 -12.32 -27.57
CA GLU A 208 4.96 -13.37 -28.52
C GLU A 208 4.08 -14.62 -28.40
N LYS A 209 3.82 -15.04 -27.16
CA LYS A 209 2.93 -16.17 -26.89
C LYS A 209 1.49 -15.89 -27.32
N GLY A 210 0.99 -14.67 -27.06
CA GLY A 210 -0.33 -14.24 -27.51
C GLY A 210 -0.45 -14.18 -29.03
N LYS A 211 0.60 -13.77 -29.75
CA LYS A 211 0.63 -13.81 -31.23
C LYS A 211 0.60 -15.24 -31.75
N LYS A 212 1.36 -16.15 -31.14
CA LYS A 212 1.38 -17.57 -31.50
C LYS A 212 0.03 -18.26 -31.23
N ASP A 213 -0.55 -18.05 -30.06
CA ASP A 213 -1.87 -18.60 -29.73
C ASP A 213 -2.93 -18.05 -30.71
N ARG A 214 -2.83 -16.78 -31.15
CA ARG A 214 -3.73 -16.21 -32.18
C ARG A 214 -3.53 -16.77 -33.58
N SER A 215 -2.30 -17.06 -34.01
CA SER A 215 -2.05 -17.69 -35.31
C SER A 215 -2.55 -19.13 -35.33
N GLU A 216 -2.31 -19.89 -34.25
CA GLU A 216 -2.82 -21.27 -34.11
C GLU A 216 -4.36 -21.30 -34.13
N ILE A 217 -5.03 -20.35 -33.46
CA ILE A 217 -6.50 -20.24 -33.51
C ILE A 217 -7.01 -19.88 -34.92
N ARG A 218 -6.28 -19.06 -35.68
CA ARG A 218 -6.65 -18.73 -37.08
C ARG A 218 -6.52 -19.94 -37.99
N GLU A 219 -5.40 -20.65 -37.92
CA GLU A 219 -5.18 -21.89 -38.69
C GLU A 219 -6.22 -22.96 -38.34
N MET A 220 -6.55 -23.13 -37.05
CA MET A 220 -7.62 -24.06 -36.64
C MET A 220 -8.99 -23.66 -37.21
N LYS A 221 -9.31 -22.36 -37.26
CA LYS A 221 -10.57 -21.87 -37.83
C LYS A 221 -10.63 -22.08 -39.34
N GLU A 222 -9.55 -21.80 -40.06
CA GLU A 222 -9.45 -22.05 -41.51
C GLU A 222 -9.58 -23.53 -41.82
N ASN A 223 -8.81 -24.39 -41.14
CA ASN A 223 -8.89 -25.85 -41.29
C ASN A 223 -10.28 -26.42 -40.95
N THR A 224 -10.97 -25.83 -39.96
CA THR A 224 -12.35 -26.24 -39.62
C THR A 224 -13.33 -25.79 -40.69
N HIS A 225 -13.14 -24.59 -41.26
CA HIS A 225 -14.00 -24.07 -42.30
C HIS A 225 -13.86 -24.86 -43.61
N GLU A 226 -12.65 -25.24 -43.99
CA GLU A 226 -12.37 -26.12 -45.13
C GLU A 226 -13.05 -27.49 -44.95
N LYS A 227 -12.87 -28.13 -43.78
CA LYS A 227 -13.54 -29.40 -43.48
C LYS A 227 -15.06 -29.31 -43.57
N ILE A 228 -15.67 -28.20 -43.13
CA ILE A 228 -17.12 -27.99 -43.23
C ILE A 228 -17.55 -27.87 -44.70
N ILE A 229 -16.78 -27.18 -45.55
CA ILE A 229 -17.07 -27.04 -46.98
C ILE A 229 -16.98 -28.40 -47.69
N ASP A 230 -15.90 -29.15 -47.45
CA ASP A 230 -15.72 -30.49 -48.03
C ASP A 230 -16.83 -31.45 -47.63
N THR A 231 -17.26 -31.39 -46.36
CA THR A 231 -18.36 -32.23 -45.87
C THR A 231 -19.69 -31.85 -46.53
N LYS A 232 -19.92 -30.56 -46.82
CA LYS A 232 -21.11 -30.10 -47.54
C LYS A 232 -21.12 -30.52 -49.01
N LEU A 233 -20.01 -30.32 -49.74
CA LEU A 233 -19.90 -30.72 -51.14
C LEU A 233 -20.15 -32.23 -51.32
N LYS A 234 -19.54 -33.03 -50.45
CA LYS A 234 -19.73 -34.49 -50.44
C LYS A 234 -21.17 -34.90 -50.13
N ALA A 235 -21.90 -34.13 -49.33
CA ALA A 235 -23.32 -34.39 -49.03
C ALA A 235 -24.25 -34.00 -50.19
N GLU A 236 -23.86 -33.03 -51.01
CA GLU A 236 -24.61 -32.59 -52.20
C GLU A 236 -24.35 -33.45 -53.44
N GLY A 237 -23.41 -34.42 -53.37
CA GLY A 237 -23.11 -35.34 -54.46
C GLY A 237 -22.28 -34.74 -55.59
N LEU A 238 -21.59 -33.63 -55.32
CA LEU A 238 -20.53 -33.05 -56.13
C LEU A 238 -19.17 -33.67 -55.76
#